data_AF-A4CTZ1-F1
#
_entry.id   AF-A4CTZ1-F1
#
_cell.length_a   1.000
_cell.length_b   1.000
_cell.length_c   1.000
_cell.angle_alpha   90.00
_cell.angle_beta   90.00
_cell.angle_gamma   90.00
#
_symmetry.space_group_name_H-M   'P 1'
#
loop_
_entity.id
_entity.type
_entity.pdbx_description
1 polymer ?
#
loop_
_entity_poly.entity_id
_entity_poly.type
_entity_poly.pdbx_seq_one_letter_code
_entity_poly.pdbx_strand_id
1 'polypeptide(L)'
;MYPVALRPDGDPNSMADLVRMSPEVIAGMRMSGTKPTRENRVQWFLEGMIEHHGGALQMAHEARKNSTNPTILRLAREIIVAQRKEIIDLRKMLQSEGMNKSDYYKFDGLFAL
;
A
#
# COMPACT_ATOMS: atom_id res chain seq x y z
N MET A 1 -10.54 1.21 19.13
CA MET A 1 -9.68 0.03 19.03
C MET A 1 -8.33 0.35 19.64
N TYR A 2 -7.90 -0.42 20.63
CA TYR A 2 -6.57 -0.29 21.25
C TYR A 2 -5.64 -1.34 20.64
N PRO A 3 -4.61 -0.95 19.88
CA PRO A 3 -3.71 -1.90 19.24
C PRO A 3 -2.84 -2.63 20.29
N VAL A 4 -2.67 -3.93 20.09
CA VAL A 4 -1.94 -4.86 20.96
C VAL A 4 -0.98 -5.70 20.11
N ALA A 5 0.16 -6.08 20.70
CA ALA A 5 1.17 -6.95 20.10
C ALA A 5 1.35 -8.21 20.94
N LEU A 6 1.79 -9.29 20.33
CA LEU A 6 2.24 -10.47 21.05
C LEU A 6 3.57 -10.15 21.74
N ARG A 7 3.70 -10.49 23.03
CA ARG A 7 5.00 -10.41 23.72
C ARG A 7 6.01 -11.39 23.10
N PRO A 8 7.33 -11.17 23.26
CA PRO A 8 8.38 -11.94 22.55
C PRO A 8 8.28 -13.47 22.64
N ASP A 9 7.69 -14.00 23.72
CA ASP A 9 7.50 -15.45 23.96
C ASP A 9 6.03 -15.83 24.17
N GLY A 10 5.10 -15.03 23.65
CA GLY A 10 3.67 -15.22 23.88
C GLY A 10 3.05 -16.35 23.03
N ASP A 11 2.02 -17.01 23.55
CA ASP A 11 1.19 -17.92 22.76
C ASP A 11 0.24 -17.12 21.85
N PRO A 12 0.32 -17.26 20.51
CA PRO A 12 -0.57 -16.55 19.58
C PRO A 12 -2.05 -16.92 19.74
N ASN A 13 -2.38 -18.00 20.45
CA ASN A 13 -3.76 -18.41 20.75
C ASN A 13 -4.27 -17.89 22.11
N SER A 14 -3.44 -17.19 22.89
CA SER A 14 -3.78 -16.67 24.22
C SER A 14 -3.98 -15.15 24.19
N MET A 15 -5.19 -14.68 24.49
CA MET A 15 -5.46 -13.25 24.64
C MET A 15 -4.74 -12.62 25.84
N ALA A 16 -4.30 -13.43 26.81
CA ALA A 16 -3.54 -12.95 27.97
C ALA A 16 -2.10 -12.55 27.62
N ASP A 17 -1.61 -13.01 26.47
CA ASP A 17 -0.23 -12.80 26.02
C ASP A 17 -0.11 -11.56 25.10
N LEU A 18 -1.24 -10.93 24.81
CA LEU A 18 -1.32 -9.66 24.11
C LEU A 18 -0.99 -8.51 25.06
N VAL A 19 0.09 -7.81 24.76
CA VAL A 19 0.51 -6.60 25.48
C VAL A 19 0.15 -5.37 24.66
N ARG A 20 -0.16 -4.28 25.37
CA ARG A 20 -0.42 -3.00 24.71
C ARG A 20 0.84 -2.56 23.97
N MET A 21 0.70 -2.21 22.70
CA MET A 21 1.81 -1.61 21.92
C MET A 21 2.22 -0.27 22.52
N SER A 22 3.51 0.07 22.40
CA SER A 22 4.00 1.38 22.86
C SER A 22 3.39 2.51 22.02
N PRO A 23 3.23 3.73 22.57
CA PRO A 23 2.75 4.88 21.80
C PRO A 23 3.55 5.12 20.50
N GLU A 24 4.84 4.86 20.52
CA GLU A 24 5.76 5.02 19.37
C GLU A 24 5.50 3.98 18.29
N VAL A 25 5.29 2.71 18.68
CA VAL A 25 4.91 1.63 17.75
C VAL A 25 3.52 1.89 17.16
N ILE A 26 2.58 2.39 17.97
CA ILE A 26 1.24 2.77 17.50
C ILE A 26 1.32 3.94 16.52
N ALA A 27 2.18 4.92 16.78
CA ALA A 27 2.42 6.04 15.89
C ALA A 27 3.08 5.58 14.57
N GLY A 28 3.99 4.61 14.63
CA GLY A 28 4.64 4.03 13.44
C GLY A 28 3.75 3.10 12.60
N MET A 29 2.81 2.39 13.22
CA MET A 29 1.84 1.52 12.52
C MET A 29 0.66 2.28 11.91
N ARG A 30 0.39 3.49 12.37
CA ARG A 30 -0.49 4.40 11.65
C ARG A 30 0.27 4.84 10.41
N MET A 31 -0.16 4.35 9.24
CA MET A 31 0.26 4.91 7.96
C MET A 31 0.37 6.43 8.08
N SER A 32 1.58 6.91 7.79
CA SER A 32 2.05 8.28 7.98
C SER A 32 0.99 9.36 7.74
N GLY A 33 0.93 10.30 8.69
CA GLY A 33 0.57 11.68 8.45
C GLY A 33 -0.92 12.01 8.63
N THR A 34 -1.18 12.89 9.61
CA THR A 34 -2.31 13.85 9.65
C THR A 34 -3.55 13.50 8.81
N LYS A 35 -4.69 13.25 9.49
CA LYS A 35 -6.00 13.19 8.83
C LYS A 35 -6.12 14.33 7.81
N PRO A 36 -6.47 14.04 6.55
CA PRO A 36 -6.59 15.09 5.54
C PRO A 36 -7.65 16.11 5.97
N THR A 37 -7.42 17.37 5.62
CA THR A 37 -8.43 18.42 5.75
C THR A 37 -9.41 18.34 4.59
N ARG A 38 -10.47 19.15 4.63
CA ARG A 38 -11.41 19.22 3.51
C ARG A 38 -10.68 19.66 2.24
N GLU A 39 -9.71 20.54 2.35
CA GLU A 39 -8.99 21.15 1.24
C GLU A 39 -8.05 20.15 0.55
N ASN A 40 -7.36 19.28 1.30
CA ASN A 40 -6.35 18.39 0.72
C ASN A 40 -6.75 16.91 0.60
N ARG A 41 -7.97 16.52 1.03
CA ARG A 41 -8.41 15.10 1.02
C ARG A 41 -8.35 14.42 -0.33
N VAL A 42 -8.58 15.14 -1.42
CA VAL A 42 -8.54 14.57 -2.77
C VAL A 42 -7.09 14.28 -3.15
N GLN A 43 -6.19 15.25 -3.02
CA GLN A 43 -4.76 15.04 -3.21
C GLN A 43 -4.25 13.89 -2.35
N TRP A 44 -4.54 13.91 -1.05
CA TRP A 44 -4.13 12.88 -0.10
C TRP A 44 -4.58 11.49 -0.54
N PHE A 45 -5.82 11.36 -1.02
CA PHE A 45 -6.35 10.11 -1.53
C PHE A 45 -5.62 9.65 -2.80
N LEU A 46 -5.43 10.56 -3.78
CA LEU A 46 -4.77 10.23 -5.05
C LEU A 46 -3.31 9.81 -4.83
N GLU A 47 -2.57 10.56 -4.01
CA GLU A 47 -1.19 10.22 -3.64
C GLU A 47 -1.13 8.89 -2.87
N GLY A 48 -2.06 8.68 -1.92
CA GLY A 48 -2.18 7.43 -1.18
C GLY A 48 -2.51 6.23 -2.08
N MET A 49 -3.32 6.41 -3.12
CA MET A 49 -3.64 5.36 -4.07
C MET A 49 -2.47 5.01 -4.99
N ILE A 50 -1.62 5.97 -5.36
CA ILE A 50 -0.38 5.65 -6.08
C ILE A 50 0.52 4.73 -5.23
N GLU A 51 0.69 5.04 -3.94
CA GLU A 51 1.47 4.19 -3.01
C GLU A 51 0.84 2.80 -2.82
N HIS A 52 -0.46 2.76 -2.57
CA HIS A 52 -1.21 1.52 -2.37
C HIS A 52 -1.13 0.61 -3.61
N HIS A 53 -1.34 1.16 -4.80
CA HIS A 53 -1.21 0.42 -6.07
C HIS A 53 0.23 -0.01 -6.33
N GLY A 54 1.23 0.82 -6.01
CA GLY A 54 2.63 0.45 -6.10
C GLY A 54 3.00 -0.76 -5.22
N GLY A 55 2.46 -0.83 -4.00
CA GLY A 55 2.59 -2.02 -3.16
C GLY A 55 1.93 -3.26 -3.78
N ALA A 56 0.75 -3.11 -4.39
CA ALA A 56 0.09 -4.19 -5.11
C ALA A 56 0.91 -4.69 -6.31
N LEU A 57 1.58 -3.80 -7.04
CA LEU A 57 2.50 -4.17 -8.13
C LEU A 57 3.68 -5.01 -7.61
N GLN A 58 4.29 -4.61 -6.49
CA GLN A 58 5.39 -5.37 -5.88
C GLN A 58 4.96 -6.79 -5.50
N MET A 59 3.82 -6.93 -4.81
CA MET A 59 3.27 -8.24 -4.43
C MET A 59 2.91 -9.10 -5.64
N ALA A 60 2.36 -8.50 -6.70
CA ALA A 60 2.01 -9.22 -7.92
C ALA A 60 3.25 -9.75 -8.65
N HIS A 61 4.33 -8.96 -8.71
CA HIS A 61 5.61 -9.41 -9.26
C HIS A 61 6.23 -10.54 -8.44
N GLU A 62 6.17 -10.45 -7.11
CA GLU A 62 6.61 -11.52 -6.22
C GLU A 62 5.80 -12.82 -6.42
N ALA A 63 4.47 -12.72 -6.51
CA ALA A 63 3.60 -13.85 -6.78
C ALA A 63 3.92 -14.51 -8.13
N ARG A 64 4.27 -13.73 -9.16
CA ARG A 64 4.67 -14.26 -10.48
C ARG A 64 6.02 -14.97 -10.46
N LYS A 65 6.95 -14.50 -9.62
CA LYS A 65 8.27 -15.11 -9.48
C LYS A 65 8.20 -16.42 -8.70
N ASN A 66 7.35 -16.48 -7.68
CA ASN A 66 7.41 -17.53 -6.66
C ASN A 66 6.29 -18.57 -6.75
N SER A 67 5.18 -18.29 -7.44
CA SER A 67 4.05 -19.22 -7.53
C SER A 67 4.12 -20.12 -8.76
N THR A 68 3.70 -21.37 -8.60
CA THR A 68 3.44 -22.31 -9.71
C THR A 68 1.95 -22.47 -10.00
N ASN A 69 1.07 -21.86 -9.20
CA ASN A 69 -0.38 -21.98 -9.37
C ASN A 69 -0.87 -21.10 -10.54
N PRO A 70 -1.45 -21.68 -11.60
CA PRO A 70 -1.86 -20.93 -12.79
C PRO A 70 -2.91 -19.86 -12.52
N THR A 71 -3.77 -20.04 -11.51
CA THR A 71 -4.76 -19.03 -11.11
C THR A 71 -4.10 -17.83 -10.44
N ILE A 72 -3.11 -18.05 -9.58
CA ILE A 72 -2.33 -16.97 -8.94
C ILE A 72 -1.50 -16.22 -9.97
N LEU A 73 -0.85 -16.95 -10.89
CA LEU A 73 -0.07 -16.35 -11.97
C LEU A 73 -0.94 -15.52 -12.92
N ARG A 74 -2.19 -15.90 -13.17
CA ARG A 74 -3.14 -15.11 -13.96
C ARG A 74 -3.57 -13.86 -13.20
N LEU A 75 -4.02 -14.01 -11.95
CA LEU A 75 -4.44 -12.90 -11.10
C LEU A 75 -3.34 -11.85 -10.97
N ALA A 76 -2.09 -12.26 -10.75
CA ALA A 76 -0.97 -11.34 -10.62
C ALA A 76 -0.72 -10.52 -11.91
N ARG A 77 -0.87 -11.13 -13.09
CA ARG A 77 -0.78 -10.39 -14.36
C ARG A 77 -1.92 -9.38 -14.52
N GLU A 78 -3.15 -9.78 -14.17
CA GLU A 78 -4.33 -8.91 -14.21
C GLU A 78 -4.17 -7.72 -13.27
N ILE A 79 -3.67 -7.94 -12.05
CA ILE A 79 -3.33 -6.87 -11.10
C ILE A 79 -2.31 -5.92 -11.71
N ILE A 80 -1.20 -6.41 -12.29
CA ILE A 80 -0.18 -5.52 -12.88
C ILE A 80 -0.79 -4.64 -13.98
N VAL A 81 -1.60 -5.22 -14.87
CA VAL A 81 -2.21 -4.50 -15.99
C VAL A 81 -3.25 -3.47 -15.53
N ALA A 82 -4.08 -3.82 -14.55
CA ALA A 82 -5.10 -2.91 -14.02
C ALA A 82 -4.45 -1.78 -13.22
N GLN A 83 -3.59 -2.12 -12.25
CA GLN A 83 -3.00 -1.17 -11.31
C GLN A 83 -2.05 -0.19 -12.01
N ARG A 84 -1.29 -0.60 -13.04
CA ARG A 84 -0.49 0.34 -13.82
C ARG A 84 -1.36 1.39 -14.53
N LYS A 85 -2.53 0.97 -15.05
CA LYS A 85 -3.44 1.87 -15.76
C LYS A 85 -4.03 2.88 -14.78
N GLU A 86 -4.46 2.41 -13.61
CA GLU A 86 -4.99 3.28 -12.56
C GLU A 86 -3.95 4.28 -12.07
N ILE A 87 -2.69 3.86 -11.85
CA ILE A 87 -1.60 4.79 -11.51
C ILE A 87 -1.42 5.89 -12.56
N ILE A 88 -1.45 5.55 -13.85
CA ILE A 88 -1.34 6.53 -14.94
C ILE A 88 -2.50 7.54 -14.89
N ASP A 89 -3.72 7.07 -14.63
CA ASP A 89 -4.90 7.94 -14.58
C ASP A 89 -4.91 8.81 -13.30
N LEU A 90 -4.49 8.28 -12.14
CA LEU A 90 -4.29 9.05 -10.90
C LEU A 90 -3.24 10.16 -11.07
N ARG A 91 -2.13 9.88 -11.77
CA ARG A 91 -1.12 10.91 -12.10
C ARG A 91 -1.69 12.03 -12.95
N LYS A 92 -2.52 11.71 -13.95
CA LYS A 92 -3.17 12.74 -14.78
C LYS A 92 -4.09 13.62 -13.94
N MET A 93 -4.83 13.05 -13.00
CA MET A 93 -5.67 13.82 -12.07
C MET A 93 -4.84 14.76 -11.19
N LEU A 94 -3.71 14.28 -10.65
CA LEU A 94 -2.79 15.14 -9.89
C LEU A 94 -2.19 16.25 -10.76
N GLN A 95 -1.81 15.93 -12.01
CA GLN A 95 -1.28 16.92 -12.95
C GLN A 95 -2.31 17.98 -13.36
N SER A 96 -3.59 17.61 -13.52
CA SER A 96 -4.64 18.58 -13.80
C SER A 96 -4.87 19.57 -12.65
N GLU A 97 -4.50 19.19 -11.44
CA GLU A 97 -4.51 20.03 -10.24
C GLU A 97 -3.15 20.76 -10.02
N GLY A 98 -2.25 20.73 -11.01
CA GLY A 98 -0.96 21.41 -10.98
C GLY A 98 0.15 20.67 -10.21
N MET A 99 -0.07 19.41 -9.83
CA MET A 99 0.91 18.60 -9.09
C MET A 99 1.63 17.60 -10.00
N ASN A 100 2.96 17.67 -10.03
CA ASN A 100 3.78 16.72 -10.78
C ASN A 100 5.10 16.44 -10.04
N LYS A 101 5.04 15.59 -9.01
CA LYS A 101 6.21 15.20 -8.22
C LYS A 101 6.94 14.03 -8.87
N SER A 102 8.26 13.98 -8.76
CA SER A 102 9.07 12.84 -9.19
C SER A 102 8.61 11.52 -8.57
N ASP A 103 8.18 11.57 -7.30
CA ASP A 103 7.78 10.40 -6.53
C ASP A 103 6.57 9.68 -7.13
N TYR A 104 5.73 10.38 -7.91
CA TYR A 104 4.59 9.76 -8.57
C TYR A 104 5.01 8.69 -9.58
N TYR A 105 6.26 8.71 -10.07
CA TYR A 105 6.80 7.83 -11.11
C TYR A 105 7.66 6.68 -10.58
N LYS A 106 7.85 6.59 -9.25
CA LYS A 106 8.78 5.62 -8.65
C LYS A 106 8.46 4.14 -8.93
N PHE A 107 7.24 3.83 -9.34
CA PHE A 107 6.79 2.47 -9.66
C PHE A 107 6.81 2.12 -11.16
N ASP A 108 7.29 3.02 -12.03
CA ASP A 108 7.26 2.80 -13.49
C ASP A 108 8.03 1.56 -13.93
N GLY A 109 9.10 1.23 -13.22
CA GLY A 109 9.86 -0.01 -13.44
C GLY A 109 9.05 -1.30 -13.23
N LEU A 110 7.88 -1.22 -12.59
CA LEU A 110 7.00 -2.36 -12.32
C LEU A 110 5.83 -2.46 -13.33
N PHE A 111 5.73 -1.56 -14.32
CA PHE A 111 4.62 -1.56 -15.29
C PHE A 111 4.72 -2.66 -16.34
N ALA A 112 5.91 -3.27 -16.47
CA ALA A 112 6.16 -4.40 -17.32
C ALA A 112 5.64 -5.71 -16.69
N LEU A 113 5.41 -6.70 -17.55
CA LEU A 113 5.23 -8.09 -17.15
C LEU A 113 6.57 -8.83 -17.21
#